data_AF-A0A4Q6FS32-F1
#
_entry.id   AF-A0A4Q6FS32-F1
#
_cell.length_a   1.000
_cell.length_b   1.000
_cell.length_c   1.000
_cell.angle_alpha   90.00
_cell.angle_beta   90.00
_cell.angle_gamma   90.00
#
_symmetry.space_group_name_H-M   'P 1'
#
loop_
_entity.id
_entity.type
_entity.pdbx_description
1 polymer ?
#
loop_
_entity_poly.entity_id
_entity_poly.type
_entity_poly.pdbx_seq_one_letter_code
_entity_poly.pdbx_strand_id
1 'polypeptide(L)'
;MATAATSAIHTSKVMFDDLLENHSAWWEWIQGAIEFESTMKSNIPWMQLDNSQRGMIKSRFETKVPPNRLLLNSFYITLIAGFEEFLRQVIKEWASETNKKRLPHGKVNESLLRTNIRESARLLKRLDTPPDYIRFNESEICRKLGTCSSGSDIVELDDDALSDVDGLLKLENFFKRAEIFGRSITWDALARDQRIKEALGIQKANTRATATALQDEICDMSKFRNRIAHTGGHAADVSDATALTHKKILAALSDVISAYR
;
A
#
# COMPACT_ATOMS: atom_id res chain seq x y z
N MET A 1 -3.64 -38.74 7.16
CA MET A 1 -3.62 -38.07 5.84
C MET A 1 -3.74 -36.57 6.09
N ALA A 2 -2.63 -35.85 5.98
CA ALA A 2 -2.62 -34.39 6.12
C ALA A 2 -3.16 -33.78 4.83
N THR A 3 -4.31 -33.12 4.91
CA THR A 3 -4.82 -32.27 3.83
C THR A 3 -3.85 -31.11 3.65
N ALA A 4 -3.15 -31.09 2.52
CA ALA A 4 -2.37 -29.93 2.09
C ALA A 4 -3.33 -28.75 1.96
N ALA A 5 -3.24 -27.81 2.90
CA ALA A 5 -3.90 -26.52 2.78
C ALA A 5 -3.30 -25.82 1.56
N THR A 6 -4.05 -25.82 0.47
CA THR A 6 -3.73 -25.02 -0.72
C THR A 6 -3.76 -23.57 -0.23
N SER A 7 -2.59 -22.94 -0.07
CA SER A 7 -2.53 -21.53 0.31
C SER A 7 -3.25 -20.75 -0.78
N ALA A 8 -4.37 -20.11 -0.44
CA ALA A 8 -5.03 -19.21 -1.37
C ALA A 8 -4.01 -18.17 -1.80
N ILE A 9 -3.69 -18.11 -3.09
CA ILE A 9 -2.82 -17.06 -3.63
C ILE A 9 -3.61 -15.76 -3.51
N HIS A 10 -3.20 -14.89 -2.58
CA HIS A 10 -3.91 -13.64 -2.30
C HIS A 10 -3.54 -12.60 -3.35
N THR A 11 -4.46 -12.30 -4.26
CA THR A 11 -4.22 -11.38 -5.39
C THR A 11 -3.66 -10.03 -4.94
N SER A 12 -4.18 -9.46 -3.85
CA SER A 12 -3.67 -8.18 -3.32
C SER A 12 -2.23 -8.24 -2.83
N LYS A 13 -1.83 -9.37 -2.23
CA LYS A 13 -0.46 -9.59 -1.79
C LYS A 13 0.47 -9.74 -2.99
N VAL A 14 0.07 -10.54 -3.98
CA VAL A 14 0.82 -10.71 -5.23
C VAL A 14 1.02 -9.37 -5.92
N MET A 15 -0.04 -8.56 -6.08
CA MET A 15 0.08 -7.23 -6.69
C MET A 15 1.03 -6.30 -5.93
N PHE A 16 1.02 -6.37 -4.58
CA PHE A 16 1.96 -5.58 -3.78
C PHE A 16 3.39 -6.11 -3.86
N ASP A 17 3.59 -7.42 -3.88
CA ASP A 17 4.92 -8.04 -4.05
C ASP A 17 5.50 -7.73 -5.43
N ASP A 18 4.70 -7.86 -6.48
CA ASP A 18 5.08 -7.46 -7.84
C ASP A 18 5.47 -5.98 -7.88
N LEU A 19 4.73 -5.11 -7.17
CA LEU A 19 5.09 -3.71 -7.04
C LEU A 19 6.45 -3.56 -6.36
N LEU A 20 6.69 -4.25 -5.24
CA LEU A 20 7.96 -4.22 -4.52
C LEU A 20 9.14 -4.67 -5.39
N GLU A 21 8.99 -5.75 -6.15
CA GLU A 21 9.99 -6.28 -7.06
C GLU A 21 10.29 -5.31 -8.21
N ASN A 22 9.25 -4.83 -8.90
CA ASN A 22 9.37 -3.83 -9.97
C ASN A 22 10.07 -2.56 -9.48
N HIS A 23 9.77 -2.14 -8.26
CA HIS A 23 10.41 -0.99 -7.64
C HIS A 23 11.93 -1.17 -7.51
N SER A 24 12.38 -2.36 -7.11
CA SER A 24 13.80 -2.69 -7.02
C SER A 24 14.45 -2.67 -8.40
N ALA A 25 13.81 -3.31 -9.39
CA ALA A 25 14.32 -3.36 -10.75
C ALA A 25 14.43 -1.96 -11.38
N TRP A 26 13.44 -1.10 -11.18
CA TRP A 26 13.46 0.29 -11.65
C TRP A 26 14.56 1.11 -10.97
N TRP A 27 14.74 0.93 -9.67
CA TRP A 27 15.80 1.60 -8.94
C TRP A 27 17.19 1.20 -9.44
N GLU A 28 17.45 -0.10 -9.58
CA GLU A 28 18.71 -0.64 -10.11
C GLU A 28 18.97 -0.16 -11.54
N TRP A 29 17.93 -0.16 -12.38
CA TRP A 29 18.04 0.34 -13.75
C TRP A 29 18.42 1.83 -13.80
N ILE A 30 17.82 2.67 -12.95
CA ILE A 30 18.14 4.10 -12.89
C ILE A 30 19.58 4.31 -12.41
N GLN A 31 20.01 3.63 -11.35
CA GLN A 31 21.38 3.74 -10.85
C GLN A 31 22.39 3.27 -11.90
N GLY A 32 22.12 2.14 -12.54
CA GLY A 32 22.95 1.61 -13.63
C GLY A 32 23.01 2.55 -14.84
N ALA A 33 21.90 3.20 -15.19
CA ALA A 33 21.87 4.20 -16.27
C ALA A 33 22.72 5.43 -15.93
N ILE A 34 22.64 5.94 -14.71
CA ILE A 34 23.46 7.08 -14.23
C ILE A 34 24.95 6.72 -14.25
N GLU A 35 25.30 5.54 -13.74
CA GLU A 35 26.69 5.05 -13.74
C GLU A 35 27.23 4.82 -15.14
N PHE A 36 26.41 4.23 -16.02
CA PHE A 36 26.75 4.02 -17.42
C PHE A 36 26.97 5.36 -18.14
N GLU A 37 26.10 6.34 -17.95
CA GLU A 37 26.23 7.67 -18.54
C GLU A 37 27.55 8.34 -18.10
N SER A 38 27.84 8.31 -16.80
CA SER A 38 29.07 8.85 -16.21
C SER A 38 30.34 8.19 -16.78
N THR A 39 30.32 6.87 -16.85
CA THR A 39 31.43 6.06 -17.40
C THR A 39 31.62 6.33 -18.88
N MET A 40 30.52 6.31 -19.66
CA MET A 40 30.55 6.58 -21.10
C MET A 40 31.12 7.97 -21.37
N LYS A 41 30.61 9.00 -20.70
CA LYS A 41 31.05 10.40 -20.87
C LYS A 41 32.55 10.58 -20.66
N SER A 42 33.12 9.84 -19.70
CA SER A 42 34.53 9.87 -19.36
C SER A 42 35.42 9.14 -20.38
N ASN A 43 34.84 8.21 -21.15
CA ASN A 43 35.56 7.36 -22.11
C ASN A 43 35.32 7.73 -23.58
N ILE A 44 34.64 8.84 -23.86
CA ILE A 44 34.40 9.28 -25.24
C ILE A 44 35.73 9.77 -25.85
N PRO A 45 36.17 9.22 -26.99
CA PRO A 45 37.40 9.64 -27.65
C PRO A 45 37.17 10.97 -28.41
N TRP A 46 36.94 12.06 -27.68
CA TRP A 46 36.55 13.36 -28.23
C TRP A 46 37.46 13.85 -29.37
N MET A 47 38.76 13.55 -29.28
CA MET A 47 39.76 13.94 -30.27
C MET A 47 39.62 13.19 -31.61
N GLN A 48 39.00 12.01 -31.62
CA GLN A 48 38.84 11.15 -32.81
C GLN A 48 37.52 11.38 -33.55
N LEU A 49 36.60 12.16 -32.95
CA LEU A 49 35.27 12.42 -33.49
C LEU A 49 35.25 13.67 -34.37
N ASP A 50 34.52 13.61 -35.47
CA ASP A 50 34.22 14.78 -36.29
C ASP A 50 33.19 15.71 -35.64
N ASN A 51 32.94 16.88 -36.22
CA ASN A 51 32.02 17.87 -35.67
C ASN A 51 30.56 17.41 -35.64
N SER A 52 30.13 16.59 -36.60
CA SER A 52 28.77 16.03 -36.66
C SER A 52 28.56 15.02 -35.54
N GLN A 53 29.52 14.10 -35.36
CA GLN A 53 29.53 13.09 -34.31
C GLN A 53 29.58 13.74 -32.92
N ARG A 54 30.43 14.75 -32.71
CA ARG A 54 30.47 15.53 -31.46
C ARG A 54 29.14 16.22 -31.18
N GLY A 55 28.50 16.81 -32.19
CA GLY A 55 27.19 17.44 -32.08
C GLY A 55 26.10 16.45 -31.68
N MET A 56 26.05 15.29 -32.35
CA MET A 56 25.12 14.20 -32.03
C MET A 56 25.29 13.72 -30.58
N ILE A 57 26.52 13.45 -30.16
CA ILE A 57 26.81 12.98 -28.79
C ILE A 57 26.42 14.04 -27.75
N LYS A 58 26.78 15.30 -27.97
CA LYS A 58 26.37 16.41 -27.08
C LYS A 58 24.85 16.51 -26.97
N SER A 59 24.13 16.46 -28.09
CA SER A 59 22.66 16.52 -28.08
C SER A 59 22.01 15.38 -27.28
N ARG A 60 22.65 14.20 -27.22
CA ARG A 60 22.18 13.08 -26.40
C ARG A 60 22.39 13.32 -24.90
N PHE A 61 23.54 13.86 -24.51
CA PHE A 61 23.83 14.26 -23.13
C PHE A 61 23.16 15.58 -22.68
N GLU A 62 22.59 16.35 -23.61
CA GLU A 62 21.76 17.52 -23.28
C GLU A 62 20.40 17.11 -22.68
N THR A 63 19.99 15.85 -22.85
CA THR A 63 18.81 15.29 -22.18
C THR A 63 19.11 15.18 -20.68
N LYS A 64 18.63 16.14 -19.89
CA LYS A 64 18.82 16.12 -18.43
C LYS A 64 18.00 14.98 -17.82
N VAL A 65 18.69 13.99 -17.25
CA VAL A 65 18.06 13.00 -16.37
C VAL A 65 17.34 13.75 -15.24
N PRO A 66 16.11 13.34 -14.87
CA PRO A 66 15.43 13.91 -13.71
C PRO A 66 16.33 13.83 -12.46
N PRO A 67 16.28 14.82 -11.55
CA PRO A 67 17.06 14.75 -10.32
C PRO A 67 16.79 13.43 -9.59
N ASN A 68 17.83 12.70 -9.16
CA ASN A 68 17.69 11.40 -8.47
C ASN A 68 16.65 11.45 -7.32
N ARG A 69 16.63 12.57 -6.60
CA ARG A 69 15.67 12.84 -5.52
C ARG A 69 14.21 12.89 -5.97
N LEU A 70 13.93 13.44 -7.15
CA LEU A 70 12.57 13.44 -7.71
C LEU A 70 12.13 12.01 -8.02
N LEU A 71 13.03 11.20 -8.57
CA LEU A 71 12.78 9.78 -8.85
C LEU A 71 12.53 9.02 -7.54
N LEU A 72 13.42 9.14 -6.55
CA LEU A 72 13.30 8.51 -5.24
C LEU A 72 11.99 8.89 -4.52
N ASN A 73 11.62 10.17 -4.54
CA ASN A 73 10.37 10.63 -3.94
C ASN A 73 9.13 10.06 -4.64
N SER A 74 9.17 9.94 -5.98
CA SER A 74 8.08 9.35 -6.78
C SER A 74 7.91 7.86 -6.50
N PHE A 75 9.03 7.15 -6.45
CA PHE A 75 9.09 5.76 -6.01
C PHE A 75 8.52 5.61 -4.61
N TYR A 76 9.03 6.39 -3.66
CA TYR A 76 8.58 6.32 -2.29
C TYR A 76 7.06 6.53 -2.14
N ILE A 77 6.48 7.53 -2.81
CA ILE A 77 5.02 7.72 -2.83
C ILE A 77 4.29 6.50 -3.39
N THR A 78 4.79 5.94 -4.49
CA THR A 78 4.18 4.78 -5.14
C THR A 78 4.18 3.56 -4.22
N LEU A 79 5.29 3.33 -3.50
CA LEU A 79 5.41 2.28 -2.49
C LEU A 79 4.37 2.45 -1.36
N ILE A 80 4.25 3.66 -0.81
CA ILE A 80 3.28 3.95 0.26
C ILE A 80 1.84 3.77 -0.24
N ALA A 81 1.53 4.31 -1.43
CA ALA A 81 0.21 4.20 -2.04
C ALA A 81 -0.17 2.73 -2.33
N GLY A 82 0.78 1.94 -2.84
CA GLY A 82 0.57 0.51 -3.06
C GLY A 82 0.28 -0.26 -1.77
N PHE A 83 0.92 0.12 -0.65
CA PHE A 83 0.61 -0.48 0.64
C PHE A 83 -0.78 -0.07 1.16
N GLU A 84 -1.18 1.20 1.00
CA GLU A 84 -2.55 1.62 1.34
C GLU A 84 -3.59 0.85 0.51
N GLU A 85 -3.34 0.66 -0.79
CA GLU A 85 -4.22 -0.13 -1.65
C GLU A 85 -4.27 -1.60 -1.25
N PHE A 86 -3.14 -2.19 -0.87
CA PHE A 86 -3.11 -3.53 -0.28
C PHE A 86 -4.04 -3.60 0.94
N LEU A 87 -3.97 -2.64 1.88
CA LEU A 87 -4.84 -2.62 3.06
C LEU A 87 -6.32 -2.46 2.70
N ARG A 88 -6.66 -1.61 1.71
CA ARG A 88 -8.03 -1.50 1.21
C ARG A 88 -8.53 -2.83 0.68
N GLN A 89 -7.71 -3.51 -0.11
CA GLN A 89 -8.09 -4.78 -0.71
C GLN A 89 -8.23 -5.89 0.33
N VAL A 90 -7.42 -5.90 1.42
CA VAL A 90 -7.67 -6.78 2.58
C VAL A 90 -9.09 -6.60 3.11
N ILE A 91 -9.54 -5.36 3.29
CA ILE A 91 -10.86 -5.05 3.83
C ILE A 91 -11.96 -5.50 2.86
N LYS A 92 -11.78 -5.28 1.55
CA LYS A 92 -12.72 -5.77 0.51
C LYS A 92 -12.84 -7.29 0.55
N GLU A 93 -11.73 -7.99 0.71
CA GLU A 93 -11.71 -9.45 0.83
C GLU A 93 -12.49 -9.92 2.06
N TRP A 94 -12.34 -9.29 3.24
CA TRP A 94 -13.14 -9.63 4.43
C TRP A 94 -14.64 -9.39 4.25
N ALA A 95 -15.02 -8.31 3.55
CA ALA A 95 -16.41 -8.06 3.18
C ALA A 95 -16.94 -9.15 2.22
N SER A 96 -16.16 -9.50 1.20
CA SER A 96 -16.49 -10.58 0.25
C SER A 96 -16.65 -11.94 0.95
N GLU A 97 -15.76 -12.29 1.87
CA GLU A 97 -15.85 -13.50 2.70
C GLU A 97 -17.12 -13.54 3.53
N THR A 98 -17.52 -12.39 4.07
CA THR A 98 -18.76 -12.27 4.84
C THR A 98 -19.99 -12.43 3.94
N ASN A 99 -19.98 -11.81 2.75
CA ASN A 99 -21.05 -11.95 1.75
C ASN A 99 -21.21 -13.40 1.27
N LYS A 100 -20.11 -14.14 1.08
CA LYS A 100 -20.14 -15.56 0.69
C LYS A 100 -20.89 -16.44 1.69
N LYS A 101 -20.98 -16.05 2.97
CA LYS A 101 -21.73 -16.79 4.00
C LYS A 101 -23.25 -16.59 3.88
N ARG A 102 -23.71 -15.62 3.07
CA ARG A 102 -25.13 -15.30 2.81
C ARG A 102 -25.96 -15.24 4.10
N LEU A 103 -25.45 -14.49 5.08
CA LEU A 103 -26.06 -14.43 6.42
C LEU A 103 -27.33 -13.57 6.41
N PRO A 104 -28.39 -13.98 7.12
CA PRO A 104 -29.56 -13.13 7.35
C PRO A 104 -29.22 -11.98 8.30
N HIS A 105 -30.03 -10.92 8.30
CA HIS A 105 -29.80 -9.71 9.10
C HIS A 105 -29.45 -10.00 10.56
N GLY A 106 -30.23 -10.86 11.23
CA GLY A 106 -30.03 -11.19 12.65
C GLY A 106 -28.76 -12.00 12.98
N LYS A 107 -27.99 -12.42 11.97
CA LYS A 107 -26.74 -13.18 12.13
C LYS A 107 -25.50 -12.37 11.78
N VAL A 108 -25.64 -11.20 11.17
CA VAL A 108 -24.53 -10.29 10.90
C VAL A 108 -24.26 -9.44 12.14
N ASN A 109 -22.99 -9.17 12.42
CA ASN A 109 -22.59 -8.30 13.52
C ASN A 109 -23.22 -6.91 13.35
N GLU A 110 -23.89 -6.40 14.39
CA GLU A 110 -24.59 -5.12 14.36
C GLU A 110 -23.64 -3.94 14.07
N SER A 111 -22.41 -3.97 14.59
CA SER A 111 -21.38 -2.96 14.32
C SER A 111 -20.99 -2.94 12.84
N LEU A 112 -20.89 -4.12 12.22
CA LEU A 112 -20.60 -4.26 10.79
C LEU A 112 -21.76 -3.74 9.93
N LEU A 113 -23.01 -4.07 10.27
CA LEU A 113 -24.19 -3.53 9.59
C LEU A 113 -24.24 -2.01 9.67
N ARG A 114 -24.11 -1.44 10.88
CA ARG A 114 -24.12 0.01 11.09
C ARG A 114 -23.01 0.71 10.32
N THR A 115 -21.81 0.14 10.33
CA THR A 115 -20.67 0.67 9.58
C THR A 115 -20.93 0.60 8.08
N ASN A 116 -21.41 -0.53 7.57
CA ASN A 116 -21.76 -0.70 6.15
C ASN A 116 -22.77 0.35 5.68
N ILE A 117 -23.85 0.54 6.44
CA ILE A 117 -24.88 1.53 6.14
C ILE A 117 -24.28 2.95 6.12
N ARG A 118 -23.50 3.29 7.15
CA ARG A 118 -22.89 4.61 7.28
C ARG A 118 -21.92 4.92 6.14
N GLU A 119 -21.00 4.00 5.83
CA GLU A 119 -20.01 4.25 4.79
C GLU A 119 -20.65 4.22 3.39
N SER A 120 -21.62 3.35 3.14
CA SER A 120 -22.38 3.35 1.88
C SER A 120 -23.13 4.67 1.69
N ALA A 121 -23.77 5.19 2.74
CA ALA A 121 -24.42 6.49 2.69
C ALA A 121 -23.42 7.65 2.51
N ARG A 122 -22.24 7.57 3.13
CA ARG A 122 -21.16 8.55 2.95
C ARG A 122 -20.66 8.54 1.50
N LEU A 123 -20.51 7.36 0.89
CA LEU A 123 -20.08 7.21 -0.48
C LEU A 123 -21.15 7.77 -1.45
N LEU A 124 -22.44 7.48 -1.23
CA LEU A 124 -23.55 8.05 -2.01
C LEU A 124 -23.62 9.58 -1.93
N LYS A 125 -23.28 10.18 -0.78
CA LYS A 125 -23.20 11.65 -0.66
C LYS A 125 -22.12 12.28 -1.53
N ARG A 126 -21.15 11.48 -2.00
CA ARG A 126 -20.05 11.90 -2.87
C ARG A 126 -20.30 11.54 -4.33
N LEU A 127 -21.55 11.26 -4.73
CA LEU A 127 -21.94 10.92 -6.10
C LEU A 127 -21.37 11.91 -7.14
N ASP A 128 -21.38 13.21 -6.83
CA ASP A 128 -20.88 14.24 -7.74
C ASP A 128 -19.34 14.29 -7.82
N THR A 129 -18.64 13.73 -6.82
CA THR A 129 -17.17 13.73 -6.70
C THR A 129 -16.68 12.40 -6.08
N PRO A 130 -16.87 11.28 -6.79
CA PRO A 130 -16.50 9.98 -6.26
C PRO A 130 -14.97 9.90 -6.11
N PRO A 131 -14.45 9.20 -5.08
CA PRO A 131 -13.02 8.98 -4.96
C PRO A 131 -12.47 8.16 -6.13
N ASP A 132 -11.33 8.58 -6.69
CA ASP A 132 -10.70 7.99 -7.88
C ASP A 132 -10.33 6.51 -7.74
N TYR A 133 -10.15 6.03 -6.51
CA TYR A 133 -9.77 4.65 -6.19
C TYR A 133 -10.98 3.71 -5.97
N ILE A 134 -12.22 4.20 -6.14
CA ILE A 134 -13.45 3.39 -5.99
C ILE A 134 -14.23 3.35 -7.29
N ARG A 135 -14.65 2.14 -7.71
CA ARG A 135 -15.60 1.98 -8.81
C ARG A 135 -17.01 2.28 -8.29
N PHE A 136 -17.44 3.52 -8.45
CA PHE A 136 -18.72 3.95 -7.93
C PHE A 136 -19.90 3.47 -8.80
N ASN A 137 -20.82 2.70 -8.21
CA ASN A 137 -22.08 2.27 -8.82
C ASN A 137 -23.25 2.50 -7.85
N GLU A 138 -23.94 3.63 -7.99
CA GLU A 138 -25.04 4.04 -7.11
C GLU A 138 -26.16 2.99 -6.98
N SER A 139 -26.53 2.37 -8.10
CA SER A 139 -27.63 1.40 -8.13
C SER A 139 -27.28 0.17 -7.33
N GLU A 140 -26.01 -0.25 -7.39
CA GLU A 140 -25.53 -1.40 -6.62
C GLU A 140 -25.41 -1.08 -5.13
N ILE A 141 -24.92 0.10 -4.78
CA ILE A 141 -24.82 0.55 -3.38
C ILE A 141 -26.23 0.60 -2.76
N CYS A 142 -27.21 1.20 -3.46
CA CYS A 142 -28.60 1.27 -3.01
C CYS A 142 -29.23 -0.13 -2.87
N ARG A 143 -28.94 -1.04 -3.81
CA ARG A 143 -29.41 -2.43 -3.74
C ARG A 143 -28.87 -3.15 -2.50
N LYS A 144 -27.55 -3.07 -2.24
CA LYS A 144 -26.90 -3.66 -1.07
C LYS A 144 -27.42 -3.04 0.23
N LEU A 145 -27.61 -1.72 0.29
CA LEU A 145 -28.25 -1.05 1.42
C LEU A 145 -29.65 -1.58 1.71
N GLY A 146 -30.45 -1.84 0.68
CA GLY A 146 -31.78 -2.43 0.82
C GLY A 146 -31.77 -3.80 1.52
N THR A 147 -30.69 -4.57 1.37
CA THR A 147 -30.54 -5.88 2.03
C THR A 147 -30.25 -5.78 3.53
N CYS A 148 -29.92 -4.58 4.04
CA CYS A 148 -29.63 -4.33 5.44
C CYS A 148 -30.89 -4.05 6.28
N SER A 149 -32.09 -4.21 5.73
CA SER A 149 -33.35 -4.03 6.48
C SER A 149 -33.64 -5.20 7.42
N SER A 150 -34.32 -4.91 8.54
CA SER A 150 -34.81 -5.95 9.46
C SER A 150 -35.76 -6.88 8.71
N GLY A 151 -35.46 -8.17 8.70
CA GLY A 151 -36.24 -9.19 7.98
C GLY A 151 -35.64 -9.62 6.64
N SER A 152 -34.50 -9.05 6.23
CA SER A 152 -33.79 -9.56 5.05
C SER A 152 -33.19 -10.95 5.31
N ASP A 153 -33.48 -11.89 4.39
CA ASP A 153 -32.96 -13.26 4.40
C ASP A 153 -31.45 -13.31 4.15
N ILE A 154 -30.93 -12.33 3.41
CA ILE A 154 -29.52 -12.22 3.05
C ILE A 154 -29.11 -10.76 3.14
N VAL A 155 -28.05 -10.50 3.88
CA VAL A 155 -27.36 -9.20 3.86
C VAL A 155 -26.19 -9.27 2.88
N GLU A 156 -26.10 -8.25 2.04
CA GLU A 156 -24.95 -7.99 1.19
C GLU A 156 -24.27 -6.69 1.61
N LEU A 157 -23.01 -6.82 1.99
CA LEU A 157 -22.13 -5.72 2.36
C LEU A 157 -21.53 -5.09 1.10
N ASP A 158 -21.34 -3.78 1.14
CA ASP A 158 -20.62 -3.05 0.10
C ASP A 158 -19.14 -2.99 0.47
N ASP A 159 -18.34 -3.79 -0.23
CA ASP A 159 -16.91 -3.93 -0.05
C ASP A 159 -16.15 -2.65 -0.39
N ASP A 160 -16.53 -1.95 -1.45
CA ASP A 160 -15.96 -0.66 -1.82
C ASP A 160 -16.19 0.38 -0.71
N ALA A 161 -17.42 0.55 -0.22
CA ALA A 161 -17.73 1.46 0.87
C ALA A 161 -17.05 1.06 2.19
N LEU A 162 -16.98 -0.24 2.49
CA LEU A 162 -16.30 -0.71 3.71
C LEU A 162 -14.79 -0.52 3.65
N SER A 163 -14.20 -0.48 2.45
CA SER A 163 -12.78 -0.20 2.22
C SER A 163 -12.47 1.31 2.09
N ASP A 164 -13.48 2.19 2.02
CA ASP A 164 -13.31 3.65 2.03
C ASP A 164 -12.92 4.17 3.43
N VAL A 165 -11.68 3.84 3.85
CA VAL A 165 -11.11 4.30 5.11
C VAL A 165 -10.07 5.37 4.85
N ASP A 166 -10.22 6.53 5.49
CA ASP A 166 -9.29 7.63 5.36
C ASP A 166 -7.98 7.32 6.12
N GLY A 167 -6.85 7.50 5.43
CA GLY A 167 -5.51 7.39 6.02
C GLY A 167 -5.20 6.00 6.58
N LEU A 168 -5.34 4.95 5.76
CA LEU A 168 -5.07 3.56 6.15
C LEU A 168 -3.61 3.31 6.55
N LEU A 169 -2.67 4.14 6.09
CA LEU A 169 -1.29 4.10 6.57
C LEU A 169 -1.19 4.30 8.10
N LYS A 170 -2.15 5.02 8.72
CA LYS A 170 -2.32 5.01 10.17
C LYS A 170 -3.00 3.70 10.56
N LEU A 171 -2.19 2.68 10.88
CA LEU A 171 -2.67 1.31 11.07
C LEU A 171 -3.74 1.17 12.15
N GLU A 172 -3.88 2.11 13.10
CA GLU A 172 -5.01 2.14 14.03
C GLU A 172 -6.37 2.21 13.32
N ASN A 173 -6.46 2.93 12.19
CA ASN A 173 -7.69 2.99 11.39
C ASN A 173 -7.98 1.64 10.73
N PHE A 174 -6.93 0.95 10.27
CA PHE A 174 -7.03 -0.41 9.77
C PHE A 174 -7.43 -1.40 10.86
N PHE A 175 -6.83 -1.35 12.06
CA PHE A 175 -7.16 -2.23 13.18
C PHE A 175 -8.61 -2.07 13.64
N LYS A 176 -9.08 -0.83 13.77
CA LYS A 176 -10.50 -0.54 14.08
C LYS A 176 -11.43 -1.14 13.03
N ARG A 177 -11.05 -1.07 11.75
CA ARG A 177 -11.84 -1.69 10.68
C ARG A 177 -11.80 -3.22 10.76
N ALA A 178 -10.64 -3.81 11.01
CA ALA A 178 -10.44 -5.24 11.18
C ALA A 178 -11.30 -5.80 12.34
N GLU A 179 -11.37 -5.09 13.47
CA GLU A 179 -12.17 -5.47 14.63
C GLU A 179 -13.66 -5.58 14.31
N ILE A 180 -14.20 -4.71 13.45
CA ILE A 180 -15.59 -4.78 12.99
C ILE A 180 -15.88 -6.09 12.23
N PHE A 181 -14.88 -6.65 11.55
CA PHE A 181 -14.94 -7.97 10.91
C PHE A 181 -14.59 -9.12 11.86
N GLY A 182 -14.38 -8.85 13.15
CA GLY A 182 -13.99 -9.84 14.15
C GLY A 182 -12.52 -10.25 14.09
N ARG A 183 -11.66 -9.46 13.44
CA ARG A 183 -10.22 -9.70 13.34
C ARG A 183 -9.49 -8.89 14.41
N SER A 184 -8.86 -9.57 15.37
CA SER A 184 -8.08 -8.91 16.43
C SER A 184 -6.64 -8.69 15.99
N ILE A 185 -6.39 -7.54 15.35
CA ILE A 185 -5.06 -7.11 14.94
C ILE A 185 -4.65 -5.94 15.83
N THR A 186 -3.52 -6.07 16.51
CA THR A 186 -2.96 -5.01 17.37
C THR A 186 -1.47 -4.86 17.10
N TRP A 187 -0.91 -3.72 17.50
CA TRP A 187 0.53 -3.48 17.43
C TRP A 187 1.36 -4.57 18.10
N ASP A 188 0.95 -5.01 19.30
CA ASP A 188 1.64 -6.09 20.01
C ASP A 188 1.49 -7.43 19.28
N ALA A 189 0.39 -7.65 18.56
CA ALA A 189 0.19 -8.86 17.76
C ALA A 189 1.12 -8.89 16.54
N LEU A 190 1.28 -7.76 15.84
CA LEU A 190 2.24 -7.63 14.73
C LEU A 190 3.69 -7.75 15.22
N ALA A 191 4.03 -7.07 16.31
CA ALA A 191 5.39 -7.00 16.86
C ALA A 191 5.92 -8.34 17.43
N ARG A 192 5.05 -9.33 17.65
CA ARG A 192 5.45 -10.70 18.01
C ARG A 192 6.05 -11.46 16.83
N ASP A 193 5.67 -11.11 15.60
CA ASP A 193 6.14 -11.81 14.41
C ASP A 193 7.62 -11.54 14.16
N GLN A 194 8.35 -12.62 13.87
CA GLN A 194 9.79 -12.57 13.67
C GLN A 194 10.19 -11.77 12.43
N ARG A 195 9.36 -11.77 11.37
CA ARG A 195 9.62 -11.01 10.14
C ARG A 195 9.62 -9.51 10.39
N ILE A 196 8.76 -9.02 11.29
CA ILE A 196 8.71 -7.61 11.68
C ILE A 196 9.98 -7.22 12.45
N LYS A 197 10.41 -8.06 13.39
CA LYS A 197 11.65 -7.86 14.14
C LYS A 197 12.87 -7.80 13.23
N GLU A 198 12.94 -8.70 12.25
CA GLU A 198 14.01 -8.73 11.25
C GLU A 198 13.99 -7.50 10.34
N ALA A 199 12.81 -7.09 9.87
CA ALA A 199 12.66 -5.89 9.05
C ALA A 199 13.09 -4.60 9.78
N LEU A 200 12.84 -4.52 11.09
CA LEU A 200 13.29 -3.41 11.95
C LEU A 200 14.75 -3.53 12.39
N GLY A 201 15.42 -4.67 12.14
CA GLY A 201 16.78 -4.93 12.62
C GLY A 201 16.89 -5.16 14.14
N ILE A 202 15.78 -5.54 14.80
CA ILE A 202 15.69 -5.65 16.26
C ILE A 202 15.54 -7.13 16.66
N GLN A 203 16.64 -7.81 17.00
CA GLN A 203 16.58 -9.26 17.32
C GLN A 203 16.29 -9.60 18.78
N LYS A 204 16.61 -8.70 19.74
CA LYS A 204 16.53 -8.99 21.18
C LYS A 204 15.54 -8.13 21.97
N ALA A 205 14.76 -7.29 21.31
CA ALA A 205 13.79 -6.46 22.03
C ALA A 205 12.55 -7.26 22.43
N ASN A 206 11.94 -6.81 23.53
CA ASN A 206 10.62 -7.28 23.90
C ASN A 206 9.56 -6.80 22.89
N THR A 207 8.39 -7.44 22.91
CA THR A 207 7.27 -7.13 22.00
C THR A 207 6.89 -5.66 22.04
N ARG A 208 6.90 -5.04 23.23
CA ARG A 208 6.43 -3.67 23.39
C ARG A 208 7.36 -2.65 22.74
N ALA A 209 8.66 -2.81 22.92
CA ALA A 209 9.65 -1.96 22.27
C ALA A 209 9.62 -2.14 20.75
N THR A 210 9.42 -3.37 20.26
CA THR A 210 9.24 -3.65 18.83
C THR A 210 7.98 -2.96 18.28
N ALA A 211 6.87 -3.02 19.02
CA ALA A 211 5.63 -2.35 18.65
C ALA A 211 5.78 -0.82 18.58
N THR A 212 6.47 -0.21 19.54
CA THR A 212 6.75 1.23 19.53
C THR A 212 7.66 1.62 18.36
N ALA A 213 8.74 0.87 18.11
CA ALA A 213 9.60 1.13 16.96
C ALA A 213 8.83 1.04 15.63
N LEU A 214 7.96 0.03 15.48
CA LEU A 214 7.11 -0.10 14.29
C LEU A 214 6.13 1.07 14.13
N GLN A 215 5.54 1.53 15.24
CA GLN A 215 4.66 2.71 15.23
C GLN A 215 5.40 3.96 14.78
N ASP A 216 6.61 4.18 15.29
CA ASP A 216 7.43 5.33 14.96
C ASP A 216 7.79 5.34 13.47
N GLU A 217 8.21 4.19 12.92
CA GLU A 217 8.52 4.04 11.49
C GLU A 217 7.30 4.31 10.60
N ILE A 218 6.12 3.78 10.96
CA ILE A 218 4.88 4.03 10.21
C ILE A 218 4.44 5.50 10.31
N CYS A 219 4.63 6.12 11.47
CA CYS A 219 4.39 7.55 11.66
C CYS A 219 5.30 8.40 10.76
N ASP A 220 6.58 8.03 10.67
CA ASP A 220 7.53 8.71 9.81
C ASP A 220 7.24 8.50 8.33
N MET A 221 6.78 7.31 7.92
CA MET A 221 6.24 7.08 6.57
C MET A 221 5.13 8.07 6.22
N SER A 222 4.19 8.28 7.15
CA SER A 222 3.08 9.23 6.96
C SER A 222 3.60 10.67 6.83
N LYS A 223 4.56 11.07 7.67
CA LYS A 223 5.18 12.40 7.60
C LYS A 223 5.90 12.62 6.27
N PHE A 224 6.71 11.67 5.82
CA PHE A 224 7.44 11.78 4.55
C PHE A 224 6.48 11.85 3.37
N ARG A 225 5.48 10.97 3.30
CA ARG A 225 4.45 10.99 2.25
C ARG A 225 3.73 12.34 2.18
N ASN A 226 3.27 12.87 3.33
CA ASN A 226 2.60 14.17 3.37
C ASN A 226 3.55 15.32 2.98
N ARG A 227 4.80 15.27 3.42
CA ARG A 227 5.76 16.31 3.06
C ARG A 227 6.05 16.31 1.57
N ILE A 228 6.31 15.16 0.96
CA ILE A 228 6.53 15.08 -0.49
C ILE A 228 5.29 15.58 -1.25
N ALA A 229 4.08 15.24 -0.79
CA ALA A 229 2.85 15.75 -1.39
C ALA A 229 2.72 17.28 -1.32
N HIS A 230 3.21 17.91 -0.25
CA HIS A 230 3.14 19.37 -0.06
C HIS A 230 4.32 20.16 -0.64
N THR A 231 5.52 19.61 -0.64
CA THR A 231 6.75 20.31 -1.08
C THR A 231 7.30 19.80 -2.42
N GLY A 232 6.66 18.79 -3.01
CA GLY A 232 7.01 18.21 -4.30
C GLY A 232 8.32 17.42 -4.30
N GLY A 233 8.86 17.22 -5.51
CA GLY A 233 10.06 16.40 -5.74
C GLY A 233 11.36 16.91 -5.08
N HIS A 234 11.34 18.12 -4.53
CA HIS A 234 12.46 18.70 -3.77
C HIS A 234 12.31 18.50 -2.25
N ALA A 235 11.45 17.61 -1.74
CA ALA A 235 11.46 17.23 -0.32
C ALA A 235 12.77 16.50 0.05
N ALA A 236 13.43 16.85 1.16
CA ALA A 236 14.81 16.46 1.50
C ALA A 236 14.98 15.15 2.24
N ASP A 237 13.90 14.47 2.55
CA ASP A 237 13.94 13.67 3.78
C ASP A 237 14.03 12.17 3.54
N VAL A 238 13.66 11.69 2.35
CA VAL A 238 13.79 10.28 2.02
C VAL A 238 15.16 10.04 1.40
N SER A 239 16.00 9.30 2.12
CA SER A 239 17.25 8.74 1.60
C SER A 239 17.03 7.35 1.04
N ASP A 240 17.97 6.84 0.23
CA ASP A 240 17.92 5.47 -0.29
C ASP A 240 17.84 4.43 0.83
N ALA A 241 18.59 4.65 1.92
CA ALA A 241 18.56 3.80 3.10
C ALA A 241 17.18 3.81 3.77
N THR A 242 16.56 4.99 3.91
CA THR A 242 15.20 5.15 4.46
C THR A 242 14.19 4.40 3.59
N ALA A 243 14.22 4.60 2.27
CA ALA A 243 13.31 3.93 1.35
C ALA A 243 13.45 2.41 1.40
N LEU A 244 14.69 1.89 1.49
CA LEU A 244 14.95 0.45 1.59
C LEU A 244 14.45 -0.14 2.92
N THR A 245 14.69 0.55 4.04
CA THR A 245 14.19 0.13 5.36
C THR A 245 12.67 0.09 5.36
N HIS A 246 12.03 1.15 4.87
CA HIS A 246 10.57 1.22 4.83
C HIS A 246 9.98 0.16 3.90
N LYS A 247 10.61 -0.09 2.75
CA LYS A 247 10.25 -1.19 1.85
C LYS A 247 10.24 -2.54 2.58
N LYS A 248 11.28 -2.85 3.35
CA LYS A 248 11.37 -4.09 4.14
C LYS A 248 10.28 -4.18 5.20
N ILE A 249 10.02 -3.08 5.91
CA ILE A 249 8.96 -3.00 6.93
C ILE A 249 7.58 -3.25 6.30
N LEU A 250 7.27 -2.60 5.18
CA LEU A 250 6.00 -2.76 4.49
C LEU A 250 5.82 -4.17 3.90
N ALA A 251 6.90 -4.77 3.37
CA ALA A 251 6.90 -6.17 2.94
C ALA A 251 6.54 -7.11 4.11
N ALA A 252 7.25 -6.99 5.24
CA ALA A 252 6.97 -7.79 6.43
C ALA A 252 5.55 -7.55 6.98
N LEU A 253 5.07 -6.30 6.99
CA LEU A 253 3.69 -5.99 7.38
C LEU A 253 2.67 -6.67 6.47
N SER A 254 2.87 -6.60 5.15
CA SER A 254 1.97 -7.23 4.19
C SER A 254 1.91 -8.76 4.36
N ASP A 255 3.04 -9.39 4.65
CA ASP A 255 3.13 -10.82 4.95
C ASP A 255 2.37 -11.19 6.22
N VAL A 256 2.58 -10.43 7.30
CA VAL A 256 1.95 -10.71 8.59
C VAL A 256 0.46 -10.45 8.54
N ILE A 257 0.02 -9.33 7.93
CA ILE A 257 -1.41 -8.99 7.79
C ILE A 257 -2.12 -10.04 6.93
N SER A 258 -1.48 -10.55 5.89
CA SER A 258 -2.06 -11.62 5.05
C SER A 258 -2.34 -12.90 5.85
N ALA A 259 -1.60 -13.17 6.93
CA ALA A 259 -1.84 -14.31 7.81
C ALA A 259 -3.08 -14.15 8.72
N TYR A 260 -3.64 -12.94 8.85
CA TYR A 260 -4.89 -12.69 9.60
C TYR A 260 -6.15 -12.85 8.74
N ARG A 261 -5.99 -13.19 7.46
CA ARG A 261 -7.09 -13.44 6.52
C ARG A 261 -7.65 -14.84 6.71
#